data_AF-A0A2V8CNJ3-F1
#
_entry.id   AF-A0A2V8CNJ3-F1
#
_cell.length_a   1.000
_cell.length_b   1.000
_cell.length_c   1.000
_cell.angle_alpha   90.00
_cell.angle_beta   90.00
_cell.angle_gamma   90.00
#
_symmetry.space_group_name_H-M   'P 1'
#
loop_
_entity.id
_entity.type
_entity.pdbx_description
1 polymer ?
#
loop_
_entity_poly.entity_id
_entity_poly.type
_entity_poly.pdbx_seq_one_letter_code
_entity_poly.pdbx_strand_id
1 'polypeptide(L)'
;MLALCIAGSRNRVHSRRLIAWISSVWVLLVLGRYADVTAPALYGRDINLYWDLRFIPDVVSMVTRVAPLWLVLAALAGIVLFVVILYAIVRWAWRRVIDMAAAANRRRTLAALAMAAVIVFVAARVSGRGGADSSFPTPVVETYARQIRLVATAMAAPRSLAPSPPMTSDLSRIAGADVLLIFIESYGAVAYDRPAFASGLAAAGARFEAAIHDAHRASVSAFVESPTFGGGSWLAHISLLSGIEVRDPDTNALLMTQRRDTMAKAFARRGYRTVAWMPGMRQRWPEGRFYGFDDIYGADRLAYRGPEFGWFAIPDQYSLDRLDAFEVNRPSRQPLFVFFPTISTHFPFGPTPPYQPDWRRITDRHPYDGPDIVRAYAREPNWTDFGPGYVDALSYDFTSIAGYVGAHADRDTVMIVLGDHQPPAAVSGEHASWDVPVHVIASRMAVLDRLVGHGFQRGLTPRRPSLGRMHTLLPMLLDAFGDSRP
;
A
#
# COMPACT_ATOMS: atom_id res chain seq x y z
N MET A 1 19.89 35.15 -7.91
CA MET A 1 20.45 36.42 -7.38
C MET A 1 21.58 36.96 -8.24
N LEU A 2 22.67 36.22 -8.49
CA LEU A 2 23.79 36.66 -9.35
C LEU A 2 23.35 37.20 -10.73
N ALA A 3 22.47 36.48 -11.42
CA ALA A 3 21.92 36.93 -12.72
C ALA A 3 21.16 38.28 -12.61
N LEU A 4 20.45 38.53 -11.51
CA LEU A 4 19.76 39.80 -11.26
C LEU A 4 20.73 40.94 -10.95
N CYS A 5 21.83 40.68 -10.25
CA CYS A 5 22.90 41.66 -10.05
C CYS A 5 23.54 42.06 -11.39
N ILE A 6 23.79 41.09 -12.28
CA ILE A 6 24.31 41.35 -13.63
C ILE A 6 23.30 42.16 -14.46
N ALA A 7 22.01 41.78 -14.45
CA ALA A 7 20.95 42.48 -15.19
C ALA A 7 20.64 43.88 -14.64
N GLY A 8 20.75 44.08 -13.32
CA GLY A 8 20.54 45.36 -12.64
C GLY A 8 21.58 46.42 -13.02
N SER A 9 22.76 46.02 -13.51
CA SER A 9 23.74 46.93 -14.10
C SER A 9 23.26 47.58 -15.41
N ARG A 10 22.22 47.02 -16.05
CA ARG A 10 21.69 47.44 -17.37
C ARG A 10 20.31 48.12 -17.30
N ASN A 11 19.85 48.54 -16.11
CA ASN A 11 18.58 49.28 -15.87
C ASN A 11 17.27 48.59 -16.32
N ARG A 12 17.25 47.28 -16.58
CA ARG A 12 16.10 46.56 -17.19
C ARG A 12 15.20 45.74 -16.24
N VAL A 13 15.38 45.80 -14.91
CA VAL A 13 14.88 44.76 -13.99
C VAL A 13 13.55 45.09 -13.26
N HIS A 14 13.00 46.30 -13.40
CA HIS A 14 11.83 46.75 -12.60
C HIS A 14 10.44 46.31 -13.12
N SER A 15 10.33 45.36 -14.04
CA SER A 15 9.03 44.93 -14.56
C SER A 15 8.20 44.21 -13.50
N ARG A 16 7.08 44.80 -13.08
CA ARG A 16 6.10 44.18 -12.15
C ARG A 16 5.62 42.81 -12.64
N ARG A 17 5.57 42.60 -13.96
CA ARG A 17 5.21 41.34 -14.61
C ARG A 17 6.30 40.29 -14.44
N LEU A 18 7.57 40.67 -14.62
CA LEU A 18 8.71 39.77 -14.39
C LEU A 18 8.76 39.30 -12.93
N ILE A 19 8.56 40.21 -11.97
CA ILE A 19 8.50 39.86 -10.54
C ILE A 19 7.34 38.90 -10.27
N ALA A 20 6.17 39.14 -10.88
CA ALA A 20 5.03 38.23 -10.74
C ALA A 20 5.36 36.83 -11.23
N TRP A 21 5.92 36.74 -12.44
CA TRP A 21 6.26 35.48 -13.08
C TRP A 21 7.33 34.70 -12.29
N ILE A 22 8.45 35.33 -11.91
CA ILE A 22 9.49 34.68 -11.12
C ILE A 22 8.94 34.22 -9.76
N SER A 23 8.05 35.01 -9.14
CA SER A 23 7.43 34.60 -7.87
C SER A 23 6.53 33.38 -8.04
N SER A 24 5.72 33.32 -9.10
CA SER A 24 4.89 32.14 -9.40
C SER A 24 5.74 30.91 -9.65
N VAL A 25 6.82 31.03 -10.45
CA VAL A 25 7.77 29.95 -10.67
C VAL A 25 8.40 29.50 -9.34
N TRP A 26 8.81 30.42 -8.46
CA TRP A 26 9.37 30.04 -7.16
C TRP A 26 8.36 29.31 -6.27
N VAL A 27 7.11 29.76 -6.24
CA VAL A 27 6.07 29.07 -5.46
C VAL A 27 5.89 27.63 -5.95
N LEU A 28 5.84 27.42 -7.27
CA LEU A 28 5.78 26.06 -7.84
C LEU A 28 6.97 25.22 -7.38
N LEU A 29 8.19 25.73 -7.49
CA LEU A 29 9.40 25.02 -7.06
C LEU A 29 9.39 24.70 -5.55
N VAL A 30 8.88 25.60 -4.69
CA VAL A 30 8.74 25.36 -3.25
C VAL A 30 7.73 24.24 -2.99
N LEU A 31 6.56 24.30 -3.63
CA LEU A 31 5.54 23.26 -3.51
C LEU A 31 6.06 21.89 -4.00
N GLY A 32 6.77 21.87 -5.12
CA GLY A 32 7.41 20.66 -5.63
C GLY A 32 8.43 20.08 -4.67
N ARG A 33 9.29 20.93 -4.08
CA ARG A 33 10.26 20.48 -3.08
C ARG A 33 9.59 19.92 -1.83
N TYR A 34 8.52 20.57 -1.38
CA TYR A 34 7.77 20.08 -0.23
C TYR A 34 7.15 18.71 -0.52
N ALA A 35 6.58 18.53 -1.71
CA ALA A 35 6.01 17.26 -2.15
C ALA A 35 7.08 16.16 -2.29
N ASP A 36 8.23 16.48 -2.88
CA ASP A 36 9.41 15.62 -3.07
C ASP A 36 10.00 15.10 -1.75
N VAL A 37 9.97 15.91 -0.69
CA VAL A 37 10.46 15.51 0.63
C VAL A 37 9.38 14.79 1.45
N THR A 38 8.14 15.27 1.37
CA THR A 38 7.06 14.78 2.23
C THR A 38 6.59 13.40 1.79
N ALA A 39 6.55 13.11 0.49
CA ALA A 39 6.00 11.86 0.02
C ALA A 39 6.85 10.63 0.31
N PRO A 40 8.19 10.61 0.13
CA PRO A 40 9.01 9.50 0.58
C PRO A 40 8.91 9.31 2.10
N ALA A 41 8.90 10.40 2.86
CA ALA A 41 8.79 10.34 4.32
C ALA A 41 7.45 9.77 4.81
N LEU A 42 6.34 10.08 4.13
CA LEU A 42 5.01 9.60 4.53
C LEU A 42 4.64 8.26 3.89
N TYR A 43 4.98 8.05 2.61
CA TYR A 43 4.50 6.95 1.79
C TYR A 43 5.60 5.96 1.36
N GLY A 44 6.87 6.20 1.67
CA GLY A 44 7.99 5.27 1.39
C GLY A 44 8.36 5.14 -0.08
N ARG A 45 7.83 6.03 -0.92
CA ARG A 45 8.11 6.12 -2.35
C ARG A 45 8.07 7.56 -2.84
N ASP A 46 8.77 7.81 -3.94
CA ASP A 46 8.69 9.08 -4.65
C ASP A 46 7.27 9.33 -5.18
N ILE A 47 6.89 10.60 -5.27
CA ILE A 47 5.70 11.00 -6.03
C ILE A 47 5.93 10.66 -7.49
N ASN A 48 4.93 10.06 -8.11
CA ASN A 48 4.80 10.01 -9.55
C ASN A 48 3.63 10.88 -9.97
N LEU A 49 3.90 12.12 -10.38
CA LEU A 49 2.85 13.10 -10.68
C LEU A 49 1.87 12.60 -11.75
N TYR A 50 2.33 11.78 -12.70
CA TYR A 50 1.48 11.23 -13.75
C TYR A 50 0.44 10.24 -13.22
N TRP A 51 0.78 9.45 -12.21
CA TRP A 51 -0.11 8.47 -11.60
C TRP A 51 -0.87 9.02 -10.41
N ASP A 52 -0.17 9.65 -9.47
CA ASP A 52 -0.72 10.07 -8.19
C ASP A 52 -1.82 11.14 -8.36
N LEU A 53 -1.68 12.04 -9.34
CA LEU A 53 -2.71 13.03 -9.64
C LEU A 53 -4.05 12.41 -10.09
N ARG A 54 -4.03 11.19 -10.66
CA ARG A 54 -5.25 10.49 -11.09
C ARG A 54 -6.09 10.00 -9.91
N PHE A 55 -5.50 9.83 -8.74
CA PHE A 55 -6.19 9.37 -7.52
C PHE A 55 -6.80 10.53 -6.70
N ILE A 56 -6.56 11.79 -7.07
CA ILE A 56 -7.16 12.95 -6.36
C ILE A 56 -8.69 12.85 -6.25
N PRO A 57 -9.45 12.50 -7.30
CA PRO A 57 -10.90 12.36 -7.21
C PRO A 57 -11.34 11.31 -6.17
N ASP A 58 -10.59 10.20 -6.05
CA ASP A 58 -10.89 9.14 -5.09
C ASP A 58 -10.65 9.62 -3.65
N VAL A 59 -9.56 10.35 -3.42
CA VAL A 59 -9.27 10.97 -2.11
C VAL A 59 -10.34 12.01 -1.76
N VAL A 60 -10.79 12.82 -2.71
CA VAL A 60 -11.87 13.80 -2.49
C VAL A 60 -13.19 13.09 -2.18
N SER A 61 -13.51 12.02 -2.90
CA SER A 61 -14.68 11.16 -2.63
C SER A 61 -14.61 10.55 -1.22
N MET A 62 -13.41 10.16 -0.77
CA MET A 62 -13.18 9.67 0.58
C MET A 62 -13.52 10.73 1.62
N VAL A 63 -12.88 11.90 1.53
CA VAL A 63 -13.05 12.97 2.52
C VAL A 63 -14.48 13.48 2.56
N THR A 64 -15.14 13.66 1.41
CA THR A 64 -16.51 14.19 1.36
C THR A 64 -17.58 13.27 1.94
N ARG A 65 -17.30 11.96 2.07
CA ARG A 65 -18.24 11.02 2.72
C ARG A 65 -18.11 10.99 4.24
N VAL A 66 -16.92 11.24 4.78
CA VAL A 66 -16.66 11.16 6.23
C VAL A 66 -16.65 12.52 6.92
N ALA A 67 -16.33 13.60 6.19
CA ALA A 67 -16.22 14.95 6.73
C ALA A 67 -17.46 15.80 6.37
N PRO A 68 -17.93 16.64 7.29
CA PRO A 68 -19.00 17.59 6.98
C PRO A 68 -18.52 18.64 5.97
N LEU A 69 -19.42 19.08 5.08
CA LEU A 69 -19.09 19.98 3.96
C LEU A 69 -18.34 21.25 4.38
N TRP A 70 -18.68 21.83 5.54
CA TRP A 70 -18.02 23.03 6.04
C TRP A 70 -16.53 22.80 6.34
N LEU A 71 -16.15 21.61 6.83
CA LEU A 71 -14.76 21.28 7.14
C LEU A 71 -13.96 21.13 5.85
N VAL A 72 -14.56 20.54 4.81
CA VAL A 72 -13.98 20.44 3.47
C VAL A 72 -13.75 21.84 2.88
N LEU A 73 -14.75 22.72 2.95
CA LEU A 73 -14.64 24.10 2.47
C LEU A 73 -13.60 24.91 3.27
N ALA A 74 -13.54 24.72 4.58
CA ALA A 74 -12.56 25.37 5.45
C ALA A 74 -11.13 24.91 5.11
N ALA A 75 -10.92 23.61 4.90
CA ALA A 75 -9.63 23.07 4.48
C ALA A 75 -9.19 23.61 3.12
N LEU A 76 -10.10 23.65 2.13
CA LEU A 76 -9.83 24.24 0.82
C LEU A 76 -9.48 25.73 0.92
N ALA A 77 -10.25 26.50 1.70
CA ALA A 77 -9.97 27.91 1.95
C ALA A 77 -8.60 28.10 2.61
N GLY A 78 -8.24 27.24 3.57
CA GLY A 78 -6.93 27.22 4.21
C GLY A 78 -5.78 26.96 3.23
N ILE A 79 -5.94 25.99 2.32
CA ILE A 79 -4.95 25.69 1.27
C ILE A 79 -4.77 26.90 0.33
N VAL A 80 -5.87 27.49 -0.13
CA VAL A 80 -5.82 28.67 -1.02
C VAL A 80 -5.15 29.85 -0.30
N LEU A 81 -5.54 30.11 0.95
CA LEU A 81 -4.97 31.17 1.76
C LEU A 81 -3.46 30.96 1.97
N PHE A 82 -3.03 29.74 2.27
CA PHE A 82 -1.62 29.39 2.41
C PHE A 82 -0.83 29.68 1.12
N VAL A 83 -1.33 29.27 -0.04
CA VAL A 83 -0.67 29.52 -1.34
C VAL A 83 -0.60 31.03 -1.63
N VAL A 84 -1.65 31.79 -1.33
CA VAL A 84 -1.69 33.25 -1.51
C VAL A 84 -0.67 33.95 -0.59
N ILE A 85 -0.60 33.55 0.69
CA ILE A 85 0.37 34.10 1.66
C ILE A 85 1.79 33.78 1.20
N LEU A 86 2.06 32.52 0.82
CA LEU A 86 3.37 32.11 0.32
C LEU A 86 3.78 32.91 -0.91
N TYR A 87 2.88 33.08 -1.88
CA TYR A 87 3.12 33.93 -3.05
C TYR A 87 3.41 35.38 -2.66
N ALA A 88 2.66 35.95 -1.71
CA ALA A 88 2.87 37.31 -1.25
C ALA A 88 4.25 37.50 -0.59
N ILE A 89 4.68 36.54 0.24
CA ILE A 89 6.00 36.53 0.90
C ILE A 89 7.11 36.43 -0.14
N VAL A 90 7.05 35.48 -1.06
CA VAL A 90 8.04 35.30 -2.14
C VAL A 90 8.12 36.55 -3.02
N ARG A 91 6.96 37.11 -3.39
CA ARG A 91 6.88 38.34 -4.18
C ARG A 91 7.46 39.54 -3.45
N TRP A 92 7.24 39.64 -2.14
CA TRP A 92 7.83 40.68 -1.31
C TRP A 92 9.35 40.52 -1.23
N ALA A 93 9.85 39.30 -0.99
CA ALA A 93 11.28 39.02 -0.96
C ALA A 93 11.98 39.40 -2.27
N TRP A 94 11.41 39.02 -3.43
CA TRP A 94 11.96 39.40 -4.73
C TRP A 94 12.02 40.91 -4.95
N ARG A 95 10.98 41.64 -4.53
CA ARG A 95 11.00 43.12 -4.59
C ARG A 95 12.18 43.67 -3.81
N ARG A 96 12.39 43.23 -2.57
CA ARG A 96 13.52 43.66 -1.73
C ARG A 96 14.87 43.36 -2.37
N VAL A 97 15.04 42.18 -2.97
CA VAL A 97 16.27 41.79 -3.66
C VAL A 97 16.55 42.69 -4.87
N ILE A 98 15.52 43.00 -5.65
CA ILE A 98 15.63 43.87 -6.84
C ILE A 98 15.94 45.31 -6.42
N ASP A 99 15.26 45.82 -5.40
CA ASP A 99 15.51 47.17 -4.85
C ASP A 99 16.96 47.29 -4.33
N MET A 100 17.48 46.26 -3.67
CA MET A 100 18.88 46.22 -3.23
C MET A 100 19.86 46.14 -4.40
N ALA A 101 19.53 45.39 -5.46
CA ALA A 101 20.37 45.25 -6.65
C ALA A 101 20.44 46.53 -7.50
N ALA A 102 19.49 47.47 -7.33
CA ALA A 102 19.47 48.75 -8.04
C ALA A 102 20.58 49.71 -7.55
N ALA A 103 21.00 49.62 -6.28
CA ALA A 103 22.05 50.48 -5.72
C ALA A 103 23.44 49.84 -5.85
N ALA A 104 24.42 50.56 -6.42
CA ALA A 104 25.73 50.02 -6.79
C ALA A 104 26.50 49.36 -5.62
N ASN A 105 26.51 49.98 -4.44
CA ASN A 105 27.21 49.44 -3.26
C ASN A 105 26.51 48.19 -2.71
N ARG A 106 25.18 48.23 -2.59
CA ARG A 106 24.36 47.09 -2.12
C ARG A 106 24.41 45.90 -3.08
N ARG A 107 24.47 46.17 -4.39
CA ARG A 107 24.63 45.16 -5.44
C ARG A 107 25.94 44.38 -5.29
N ARG A 108 27.06 45.04 -4.97
CA ARG A 108 28.35 44.38 -4.75
C ARG A 108 28.30 43.42 -3.57
N THR A 109 27.72 43.86 -2.44
CA THR A 109 27.52 43.00 -1.26
C THR A 109 26.64 41.80 -1.59
N LEU A 110 25.51 42.02 -2.28
CA LEU A 110 24.61 40.93 -2.68
C LEU A 110 25.28 39.95 -3.64
N ALA A 111 26.09 40.44 -4.58
CA ALA A 111 26.86 39.60 -5.50
C ALA A 111 27.93 38.78 -4.76
N ALA A 112 28.64 39.37 -3.80
CA ALA A 112 29.64 38.68 -2.98
C ALA A 112 29.00 37.57 -2.12
N LEU A 113 27.87 37.86 -1.45
CA LEU A 113 27.13 36.85 -0.67
C LEU A 113 26.60 35.71 -1.55
N ALA A 114 26.01 36.05 -2.71
CA ALA A 114 25.52 35.04 -3.64
C ALA A 114 26.66 34.19 -4.22
N MET A 115 27.83 34.79 -4.50
CA MET A 115 29.01 34.05 -4.96
C MET A 115 29.57 33.14 -3.86
N ALA A 116 29.64 33.63 -2.62
CA ALA A 116 30.05 32.82 -1.47
C ALA A 116 29.13 31.60 -1.29
N ALA A 117 27.81 31.79 -1.37
CA ALA A 117 26.85 30.69 -1.30
C ALA A 117 27.04 29.66 -2.42
N VAL A 118 27.31 30.12 -3.66
CA VAL A 118 27.61 29.23 -4.79
C VAL A 118 28.90 28.46 -4.58
N ILE A 119 29.96 29.11 -4.09
CA ILE A 119 31.24 28.46 -3.80
C ILE A 119 31.07 27.37 -2.73
N VAL A 120 30.37 27.69 -1.64
CA VAL A 120 30.09 26.71 -0.57
C VAL A 120 29.27 25.54 -1.12
N PHE A 121 28.23 25.81 -1.91
CA PHE A 121 27.42 24.77 -2.55
C PHE A 121 28.25 23.86 -3.47
N VAL A 122 29.08 24.44 -4.35
CA VAL A 122 29.94 23.69 -5.27
C VAL A 122 30.97 22.87 -4.50
N ALA A 123 31.60 23.44 -3.48
CA ALA A 123 32.55 22.73 -2.62
C ALA A 123 31.91 21.55 -1.89
N ALA A 124 30.67 21.72 -1.40
CA ALA A 124 29.91 20.63 -0.79
C ALA A 124 29.59 19.50 -1.78
N ARG A 125 29.29 19.82 -3.05
CA ARG A 125 29.01 18.82 -4.09
C ARG A 125 30.26 18.07 -4.56
N VAL A 126 31.38 18.77 -4.74
CA VAL A 126 32.65 18.17 -5.20
C VAL A 126 33.29 17.29 -4.13
N SER A 127 33.14 17.64 -2.85
CA SER A 127 33.73 16.87 -1.73
C SER A 127 33.05 15.53 -1.44
N GLY A 128 32.09 15.08 -2.26
CA GLY A 128 31.47 13.75 -2.13
C GLY A 128 30.54 13.59 -0.92
N ARG A 129 30.35 14.63 -0.09
CA ARG A 129 29.38 14.66 1.02
C ARG A 129 27.91 14.71 0.57
N GLY A 130 27.62 14.29 -0.66
CA GLY A 130 26.32 14.41 -1.34
C GLY A 130 25.36 13.23 -1.11
N GLY A 131 25.44 12.55 0.03
CA GLY A 131 24.45 11.56 0.49
C GLY A 131 23.44 12.20 1.46
N ALA A 132 22.66 11.37 2.18
CA ALA A 132 21.62 11.79 3.13
C ALA A 132 22.09 12.84 4.19
N ASP A 133 23.41 12.92 4.45
CA ASP A 133 24.05 13.89 5.35
C ASP A 133 24.49 15.23 4.69
N SER A 134 24.08 15.51 3.45
CA SER A 134 24.49 16.75 2.79
C SER A 134 23.79 17.97 3.39
N SER A 135 24.56 19.01 3.77
CA SER A 135 24.00 20.27 4.30
C SER A 135 23.22 21.09 3.26
N PHE A 136 23.05 20.58 2.03
CA PHE A 136 22.36 21.25 0.93
C PHE A 136 21.33 20.33 0.29
N PRO A 137 20.06 20.75 0.17
CA PRO A 137 19.03 19.93 -0.47
C PRO A 137 19.35 19.68 -1.95
N THR A 138 18.99 18.49 -2.44
CA THR A 138 18.98 18.18 -3.88
C THR A 138 18.21 19.28 -4.63
N PRO A 139 18.77 19.85 -5.72
CA PRO A 139 18.08 20.89 -6.46
C PRO A 139 16.74 20.38 -6.97
N VAL A 140 15.63 21.05 -6.62
CA VAL A 140 14.28 20.64 -7.05
C VAL A 140 14.12 20.58 -8.57
N VAL A 141 14.97 21.29 -9.32
CA VAL A 141 15.04 21.19 -10.79
C VAL A 141 15.41 19.77 -11.24
N GLU A 142 16.28 19.06 -10.50
CA GLU A 142 16.60 17.66 -10.77
C GLU A 142 15.39 16.75 -10.50
N THR A 143 14.60 17.04 -9.46
CA THR A 143 13.32 16.36 -9.20
C THR A 143 12.36 16.56 -10.37
N TYR A 144 12.13 17.80 -10.81
CA TYR A 144 11.24 18.05 -11.95
C TYR A 144 11.76 17.43 -13.25
N ALA A 145 13.06 17.49 -13.52
CA ALA A 145 13.65 16.81 -14.68
C ALA A 145 13.41 15.29 -14.62
N ARG A 146 13.53 14.68 -13.43
CA ARG A 146 13.19 13.28 -13.20
C ARG A 146 11.71 13.01 -13.45
N GLN A 147 10.81 13.86 -12.96
CA GLN A 147 9.36 13.74 -13.20
C GLN A 147 9.01 13.87 -14.69
N ILE A 148 9.60 14.84 -15.40
CA ILE A 148 9.43 15.00 -16.86
C ILE A 148 9.94 13.75 -17.58
N ARG A 149 11.10 13.22 -17.17
CA ARG A 149 11.64 11.97 -17.74
C ARG A 149 10.72 10.79 -17.46
N LEU A 150 10.14 10.68 -16.26
CA LEU A 150 9.17 9.64 -15.91
C LEU A 150 7.92 9.73 -16.80
N VAL A 151 7.37 10.93 -17.00
CA VAL A 151 6.24 11.18 -17.91
C VAL A 151 6.61 10.80 -19.35
N ALA A 152 7.73 11.31 -19.86
CA ALA A 152 8.17 11.05 -21.22
C ALA A 152 8.43 9.55 -21.46
N THR A 153 9.06 8.87 -20.50
CA THR A 153 9.32 7.42 -20.56
C THR A 153 8.01 6.64 -20.50
N ALA A 154 7.07 7.02 -19.63
CA ALA A 154 5.76 6.38 -19.54
C ALA A 154 4.95 6.53 -20.84
N MET A 155 5.05 7.68 -21.51
CA MET A 155 4.34 7.94 -22.78
C MET A 155 5.01 7.30 -23.99
N ALA A 156 6.34 7.15 -23.99
CA ALA A 156 7.11 6.67 -25.14
C ALA A 156 7.39 5.16 -25.11
N ALA A 157 7.30 4.50 -23.96
CA ALA A 157 7.60 3.07 -23.84
C ALA A 157 6.57 2.24 -24.63
N PRO A 158 7.01 1.44 -25.64
CA PRO A 158 6.15 0.40 -26.20
C PRO A 158 5.84 -0.58 -25.08
N ARG A 159 4.58 -0.63 -24.65
CA ARG A 159 4.18 -1.52 -23.56
C ARG A 159 3.91 -2.90 -24.13
N SER A 160 4.92 -3.76 -24.10
CA SER A 160 4.74 -5.20 -24.24
C SER A 160 4.79 -5.85 -22.87
N LEU A 161 3.79 -6.66 -22.55
CA LEU A 161 3.77 -7.43 -21.32
C LEU A 161 4.66 -8.66 -21.45
N ALA A 162 5.41 -8.98 -20.39
CA ALA A 162 6.15 -10.24 -20.30
C ALA A 162 5.21 -11.45 -20.56
N PRO A 163 5.72 -12.60 -21.03
CA PRO A 163 4.92 -13.81 -21.13
C PRO A 163 4.31 -14.20 -19.78
N SER A 164 3.10 -14.76 -19.78
CA SER A 164 2.52 -15.34 -18.57
C SER A 164 3.29 -16.59 -18.16
N PRO A 165 3.47 -16.86 -16.86
CA PRO A 165 4.02 -18.14 -16.43
C PRO A 165 3.07 -19.30 -16.81
N PRO A 166 3.57 -20.54 -16.90
CA PRO A 166 2.71 -21.71 -17.12
C PRO A 166 1.65 -21.86 -16.02
N MET A 167 0.38 -21.97 -16.42
CA MET A 167 -0.78 -22.13 -15.53
C MET A 167 -1.36 -23.55 -15.63
N THR A 168 -0.46 -24.53 -15.69
CA THR A 168 -0.77 -25.92 -16.10
C THR A 168 -0.88 -26.91 -14.94
N SER A 169 -0.60 -26.48 -13.69
CA SER A 169 -0.67 -27.35 -12.51
C SER A 169 -1.97 -28.16 -12.46
N ASP A 170 -1.83 -29.43 -12.10
CA ASP A 170 -2.94 -30.36 -11.90
C ASP A 170 -3.65 -30.20 -10.55
N LEU A 171 -3.05 -29.43 -9.64
CA LEU A 171 -3.55 -29.20 -8.29
C LEU A 171 -3.78 -30.52 -7.50
N SER A 172 -3.13 -31.62 -7.91
CA SER A 172 -3.35 -32.96 -7.35
C SER A 172 -3.06 -33.01 -5.84
N ARG A 173 -2.06 -32.27 -5.38
CA ARG A 173 -1.61 -32.26 -3.97
C ARG A 173 -2.55 -31.49 -3.06
N ILE A 174 -3.45 -30.69 -3.61
CA ILE A 174 -4.48 -29.94 -2.86
C ILE A 174 -5.90 -30.37 -3.22
N ALA A 175 -6.07 -31.38 -4.08
CA ALA A 175 -7.38 -31.82 -4.56
C ALA A 175 -8.37 -32.07 -3.41
N GLY A 176 -9.52 -31.39 -3.46
CA GLY A 176 -10.59 -31.48 -2.46
C GLY A 176 -10.46 -30.51 -1.28
N ALA A 177 -9.30 -29.89 -1.04
CA ALA A 177 -9.15 -28.88 0.00
C ALA A 177 -9.68 -27.53 -0.48
N ASP A 178 -10.24 -26.74 0.44
CA ASP A 178 -10.51 -25.32 0.16
C ASP A 178 -9.22 -24.51 0.21
N VAL A 179 -9.01 -23.61 -0.74
CA VAL A 179 -7.85 -22.72 -0.79
C VAL A 179 -8.28 -21.29 -0.52
N LEU A 180 -7.76 -20.71 0.56
CA LEU A 180 -8.02 -19.33 0.95
C LEU A 180 -6.76 -18.51 0.73
N LEU A 181 -6.77 -17.62 -0.26
CA LEU A 181 -5.74 -16.62 -0.52
C LEU A 181 -6.16 -15.30 0.15
N ILE A 182 -5.60 -15.04 1.33
CA ILE A 182 -5.94 -13.89 2.18
C ILE A 182 -4.80 -12.87 2.12
N PHE A 183 -5.08 -11.72 1.52
CA PHE A 183 -4.20 -10.57 1.59
C PHE A 183 -4.51 -9.76 2.85
N ILE A 184 -3.56 -9.70 3.79
CA ILE A 184 -3.62 -8.78 4.93
C ILE A 184 -3.18 -7.40 4.45
N GLU A 185 -4.10 -6.44 4.48
CA GLU A 185 -3.84 -5.06 4.03
C GLU A 185 -2.71 -4.43 4.85
N SER A 186 -1.76 -3.78 4.18
CA SER A 186 -0.61 -3.11 4.81
C SER A 186 0.25 -4.02 5.72
N TYR A 187 0.25 -5.35 5.52
CA TYR A 187 1.09 -6.28 6.29
C TYR A 187 2.49 -6.38 5.68
N GLY A 188 3.45 -5.64 6.23
CA GLY A 188 4.82 -5.61 5.71
C GLY A 188 5.85 -6.25 6.62
N ALA A 189 7.09 -6.39 6.11
CA ALA A 189 8.22 -6.88 6.90
C ALA A 189 8.51 -6.03 8.15
N VAL A 190 8.04 -4.78 8.22
CA VAL A 190 8.16 -3.95 9.43
C VAL A 190 7.58 -4.61 10.68
N ALA A 191 6.58 -5.48 10.55
CA ALA A 191 6.01 -6.26 11.65
C ALA A 191 7.07 -7.13 12.36
N TYR A 192 8.12 -7.53 11.66
CA TYR A 192 9.24 -8.31 12.16
C TYR A 192 10.49 -7.47 12.41
N ASP A 193 10.73 -6.46 11.57
CA ASP A 193 11.98 -5.69 11.59
C ASP A 193 12.08 -4.70 12.74
N ARG A 194 10.93 -4.16 13.20
CA ARG A 194 10.91 -3.23 14.32
C ARG A 194 10.67 -3.99 15.62
N PRO A 195 11.61 -3.99 16.58
CA PRO A 195 11.47 -4.72 17.84
C PRO A 195 10.20 -4.35 18.63
N ALA A 196 9.80 -3.08 18.59
CA ALA A 196 8.57 -2.62 19.24
C ALA A 196 7.31 -3.26 18.62
N PHE A 197 7.28 -3.43 17.30
CA PHE A 197 6.14 -4.04 16.60
C PHE A 197 6.14 -5.55 16.81
N ALA A 198 7.29 -6.20 16.64
CA ALA A 198 7.43 -7.63 16.91
C ALA A 198 7.03 -7.99 18.35
N SER A 199 7.43 -7.18 19.33
CA SER A 199 7.05 -7.36 20.73
C SER A 199 5.55 -7.14 20.96
N GLY A 200 4.97 -6.11 20.35
CA GLY A 200 3.54 -5.83 20.44
C GLY A 200 2.67 -6.92 19.80
N LEU A 201 3.15 -7.54 18.72
CA LEU A 201 2.46 -8.61 18.01
C LEU A 201 2.69 -10.00 18.60
N ALA A 202 3.67 -10.17 19.50
CA ALA A 202 4.10 -11.48 19.98
C ALA A 202 2.95 -12.33 20.55
N ALA A 203 2.03 -11.71 21.32
CA ALA A 203 0.89 -12.41 21.90
C ALA A 203 -0.12 -12.87 20.84
N ALA A 204 -0.43 -12.02 19.85
CA ALA A 204 -1.34 -12.37 18.76
C ALA A 204 -0.72 -13.44 17.83
N GLY A 205 0.57 -13.32 17.53
CA GLY A 205 1.32 -14.32 16.76
C GLY A 205 1.37 -15.67 17.46
N ALA A 206 1.63 -15.71 18.77
CA ALA A 206 1.63 -16.96 19.53
C ALA A 206 0.25 -17.64 19.57
N ARG A 207 -0.85 -16.86 19.69
CA ARG A 207 -2.21 -17.40 19.57
C ARG A 207 -2.49 -17.96 18.19
N PHE A 208 -2.01 -17.29 17.15
CA PHE A 208 -2.17 -17.76 15.78
C PHE A 208 -1.41 -19.07 15.55
N GLU A 209 -0.17 -19.17 16.02
CA GLU A 209 0.61 -20.41 15.96
C GLU A 209 -0.04 -21.55 16.75
N ALA A 210 -0.57 -21.26 17.96
CA ALA A 210 -1.30 -22.24 18.76
C ALA A 210 -2.57 -22.74 18.03
N ALA A 211 -3.37 -21.83 17.45
CA ALA A 211 -4.57 -22.22 16.70
C ALA A 211 -4.24 -23.11 15.49
N ILE A 212 -3.12 -22.85 14.80
CA ILE A 212 -2.64 -23.70 13.70
C ILE A 212 -2.30 -25.10 14.21
N HIS A 213 -1.54 -25.18 15.31
CA HIS A 213 -1.13 -26.45 15.90
C HIS A 213 -2.33 -27.26 16.43
N ASP A 214 -3.24 -26.61 17.14
CA ASP A 214 -4.45 -27.23 17.71
C ASP A 214 -5.42 -27.70 16.62
N ALA A 215 -5.39 -27.05 15.44
CA ALA A 215 -6.09 -27.51 14.25
C ALA A 215 -5.35 -28.63 13.47
N HIS A 216 -4.28 -29.20 14.04
CA HIS A 216 -3.44 -30.23 13.41
C HIS A 216 -2.86 -29.81 12.05
N ARG A 217 -2.53 -28.52 11.90
CA ARG A 217 -1.90 -27.95 10.71
C ARG A 217 -0.47 -27.53 11.03
N ALA A 218 0.32 -27.35 9.99
CA ALA A 218 1.64 -26.75 10.07
C ALA A 218 1.70 -25.52 9.15
N SER A 219 2.72 -24.67 9.38
CA SER A 219 2.93 -23.46 8.59
C SER A 219 4.35 -23.40 8.01
N VAL A 220 4.47 -22.76 6.86
CA VAL A 220 5.74 -22.33 6.28
C VAL A 220 5.66 -20.87 5.86
N SER A 221 6.76 -20.12 5.98
CA SER A 221 6.80 -18.68 5.77
C SER A 221 8.00 -18.22 4.97
N ALA A 222 7.83 -17.15 4.22
CA ALA A 222 8.89 -16.48 3.49
C ALA A 222 8.61 -14.98 3.34
N PHE A 223 9.60 -14.22 2.85
CA PHE A 223 9.38 -12.86 2.35
C PHE A 223 9.31 -12.86 0.82
N VAL A 224 8.50 -11.98 0.25
CA VAL A 224 8.49 -11.62 -1.19
C VAL A 224 8.46 -10.11 -1.34
N GLU A 225 9.00 -9.58 -2.44
CA GLU A 225 9.00 -8.14 -2.72
C GLU A 225 7.68 -7.71 -3.36
N SER A 226 6.94 -6.81 -2.72
CA SER A 226 5.70 -6.24 -3.25
C SER A 226 5.97 -5.32 -4.44
N PRO A 227 5.06 -5.24 -5.43
CA PRO A 227 5.14 -4.23 -6.50
C PRO A 227 4.73 -2.83 -6.05
N THR A 228 4.21 -2.67 -4.82
CA THR A 228 3.70 -1.39 -4.30
C THR A 228 4.09 -1.19 -2.84
N PHE A 229 3.87 0.02 -2.32
CA PHE A 229 4.24 0.41 -0.97
C PHE A 229 3.23 1.43 -0.41
N GLY A 230 2.73 1.20 0.81
CA GLY A 230 1.87 2.14 1.53
C GLY A 230 0.50 2.38 0.90
N GLY A 231 0.10 1.58 -0.08
CA GLY A 231 -1.17 1.67 -0.79
C GLY A 231 -1.11 0.98 -2.15
N GLY A 232 -2.22 0.98 -2.88
CA GLY A 232 -2.28 0.41 -4.23
C GLY A 232 -2.33 -1.11 -4.26
N SER A 233 -2.88 -1.75 -3.21
CA SER A 233 -3.01 -3.20 -3.00
C SER A 233 -3.46 -3.98 -4.24
N TRP A 234 -4.32 -3.40 -5.07
CA TRP A 234 -4.76 -4.00 -6.34
C TRP A 234 -3.60 -4.33 -7.31
N LEU A 235 -2.48 -3.61 -7.26
CA LEU A 235 -1.24 -3.91 -7.99
C LEU A 235 -0.57 -5.20 -7.50
N ALA A 236 -0.55 -5.41 -6.18
CA ALA A 236 -0.07 -6.64 -5.56
C ALA A 236 -0.98 -7.82 -5.91
N HIS A 237 -2.30 -7.63 -5.77
CA HIS A 237 -3.31 -8.65 -6.10
C HIS A 237 -3.20 -9.13 -7.54
N ILE A 238 -3.20 -8.22 -8.52
CA ILE A 238 -3.09 -8.61 -9.94
C ILE A 238 -1.73 -9.22 -10.25
N SER A 239 -0.66 -8.75 -9.59
CA SER A 239 0.68 -9.30 -9.82
C SER A 239 0.78 -10.76 -9.42
N LEU A 240 0.25 -11.11 -8.24
CA LEU A 240 0.17 -12.50 -7.81
C LEU A 240 -0.79 -13.30 -8.68
N LEU A 241 -2.03 -12.82 -8.87
CA LEU A 241 -3.08 -13.61 -9.54
C LEU A 241 -2.79 -13.85 -11.03
N SER A 242 -2.02 -12.99 -11.69
CA SER A 242 -1.64 -13.17 -13.10
C SER A 242 -0.25 -13.77 -13.30
N GLY A 243 0.60 -13.72 -12.27
CA GLY A 243 2.01 -14.06 -12.37
C GLY A 243 2.84 -13.10 -13.22
N ILE A 244 2.36 -11.87 -13.42
CA ILE A 244 3.06 -10.80 -14.17
C ILE A 244 3.28 -9.63 -13.23
N GLU A 245 4.47 -9.04 -13.21
CA GLU A 245 4.71 -7.86 -12.39
C GLU A 245 3.93 -6.64 -12.90
N VAL A 246 3.10 -6.05 -12.04
CA VAL A 246 2.34 -4.84 -12.32
C VAL A 246 2.63 -3.79 -11.24
N ARG A 247 3.37 -2.74 -11.60
CA ARG A 247 3.73 -1.64 -10.69
C ARG A 247 3.03 -0.31 -11.00
N ASP A 248 2.22 -0.27 -12.06
CA ASP A 248 1.56 0.95 -12.51
C ASP A 248 0.19 0.72 -13.17
N PRO A 249 -0.69 1.74 -13.15
CA PRO A 249 -2.04 1.64 -13.73
C PRO A 249 -2.14 1.36 -15.23
N ASP A 250 -1.21 1.80 -16.07
CA ASP A 250 -1.35 1.52 -17.51
C ASP A 250 -0.88 0.09 -17.83
N THR A 251 0.12 -0.46 -17.13
CA THR A 251 0.48 -1.88 -17.21
C THR A 251 -0.71 -2.75 -16.82
N ASN A 252 -1.42 -2.37 -15.75
CA ASN A 252 -2.65 -3.03 -15.35
C ASN A 252 -3.75 -2.94 -16.42
N ALA A 253 -4.02 -1.73 -16.93
CA ALA A 253 -5.02 -1.52 -17.97
C ALA A 253 -4.70 -2.36 -19.22
N LEU A 254 -3.44 -2.37 -19.66
CA LEU A 254 -2.99 -3.19 -20.79
C LEU A 254 -3.16 -4.67 -20.50
N LEU A 255 -2.82 -5.15 -19.30
CA LEU A 255 -3.00 -6.54 -18.91
C LEU A 255 -4.48 -6.93 -18.96
N MET A 256 -5.37 -6.08 -18.45
CA MET A 256 -6.81 -6.28 -18.46
C MET A 256 -7.42 -6.33 -19.88
N THR A 257 -6.76 -5.79 -20.91
CA THR A 257 -7.21 -5.94 -22.31
C THR A 257 -6.78 -7.27 -22.95
N GLN A 258 -5.85 -8.01 -22.34
CA GLN A 258 -5.34 -9.26 -22.91
C GLN A 258 -6.20 -10.47 -22.51
N ARG A 259 -6.16 -11.52 -23.33
CA ARG A 259 -6.68 -12.84 -22.98
C ARG A 259 -5.58 -13.65 -22.30
N ARG A 260 -5.44 -13.50 -20.98
CA ARG A 260 -4.45 -14.22 -20.17
C ARG A 260 -5.10 -15.05 -19.09
N ASP A 261 -4.43 -16.13 -18.74
CA ASP A 261 -4.79 -16.94 -17.58
C ASP A 261 -4.46 -16.22 -16.27
N THR A 262 -5.20 -16.59 -15.25
CA THR A 262 -5.04 -16.14 -13.87
C THR A 262 -5.12 -17.37 -12.96
N MET A 263 -4.70 -17.20 -11.71
CA MET A 263 -4.82 -18.24 -10.68
C MET A 263 -6.27 -18.73 -10.56
N ALA A 264 -7.27 -17.84 -10.55
CA ALA A 264 -8.68 -18.22 -10.51
C ALA A 264 -9.07 -19.10 -11.72
N LYS A 265 -8.68 -18.73 -12.94
CA LYS A 265 -8.96 -19.57 -14.13
C LYS A 265 -8.27 -20.93 -14.06
N ALA A 266 -7.06 -20.99 -13.52
CA ALA A 266 -6.34 -22.25 -13.32
C ALA A 266 -7.08 -23.17 -12.34
N PHE A 267 -7.57 -22.64 -11.23
CA PHE A 267 -8.38 -23.36 -10.26
C PHE A 267 -9.74 -23.79 -10.83
N ALA A 268 -10.44 -22.90 -11.56
CA ALA A 268 -11.72 -23.21 -12.18
C ALA A 268 -11.63 -24.39 -13.17
N ARG A 269 -10.56 -24.46 -13.97
CA ARG A 269 -10.29 -25.61 -14.87
C ARG A 269 -10.12 -26.95 -14.13
N ARG A 270 -9.78 -26.91 -12.84
CA ARG A 270 -9.63 -28.09 -11.98
C ARG A 270 -10.86 -28.34 -11.10
N GLY A 271 -11.99 -27.72 -11.44
CA GLY A 271 -13.29 -27.97 -10.81
C GLY A 271 -13.51 -27.25 -9.48
N TYR A 272 -12.68 -26.25 -9.17
CA TYR A 272 -12.89 -25.38 -8.01
C TYR A 272 -13.92 -24.31 -8.34
N ARG A 273 -14.74 -24.00 -7.35
CA ARG A 273 -15.54 -22.77 -7.35
C ARG A 273 -14.67 -21.62 -6.89
N THR A 274 -14.56 -20.59 -7.71
CA THR A 274 -13.66 -19.46 -7.52
C THR A 274 -14.43 -18.20 -7.15
N VAL A 275 -14.11 -17.60 -6.00
CA VAL A 275 -14.82 -16.42 -5.51
C VAL A 275 -13.87 -15.32 -5.08
N ALA A 276 -14.19 -14.08 -5.43
CA ALA A 276 -13.54 -12.90 -4.87
C ALA A 276 -14.38 -12.37 -3.71
N TRP A 277 -13.78 -12.31 -2.53
CA TRP A 277 -14.39 -11.89 -1.28
C TRP A 277 -13.85 -10.52 -0.90
N MET A 278 -14.52 -9.44 -1.31
CA MET A 278 -13.92 -8.09 -1.31
C MET A 278 -14.76 -7.11 -0.49
N PRO A 279 -14.63 -7.11 0.85
CA PRO A 279 -15.42 -6.22 1.70
C PRO A 279 -15.12 -4.73 1.47
N GLY A 280 -13.94 -4.38 0.95
CA GLY A 280 -13.62 -3.01 0.54
C GLY A 280 -14.28 -2.55 -0.77
N MET A 281 -14.81 -3.48 -1.58
CA MET A 281 -15.40 -3.15 -2.88
C MET A 281 -16.83 -2.63 -2.72
N ARG A 282 -17.00 -1.31 -2.83
CA ARG A 282 -18.31 -0.62 -2.70
C ARG A 282 -18.98 -0.29 -4.04
N GLN A 283 -18.29 -0.51 -5.15
CA GLN A 283 -18.78 -0.22 -6.49
C GLN A 283 -18.77 -1.51 -7.32
N ARG A 284 -19.56 -1.53 -8.41
CA ARG A 284 -19.43 -2.61 -9.39
C ARG A 284 -18.04 -2.55 -10.00
N TRP A 285 -17.47 -3.73 -10.27
CA TRP A 285 -16.12 -3.86 -10.84
C TRP A 285 -16.16 -4.68 -12.14
N PRO A 286 -16.52 -4.04 -13.28
CA PRO A 286 -16.55 -4.72 -14.58
C PRO A 286 -15.21 -5.36 -14.96
N GLU A 287 -14.10 -4.71 -14.60
CA GLU A 287 -12.74 -5.19 -14.82
C GLU A 287 -12.44 -6.49 -14.07
N GLY A 288 -13.20 -6.79 -13.01
CA GLY A 288 -13.16 -8.06 -12.28
C GLY A 288 -13.35 -9.28 -13.19
N ARG A 289 -14.01 -9.12 -14.34
CA ARG A 289 -14.17 -10.19 -15.36
C ARG A 289 -12.82 -10.71 -15.88
N PHE A 290 -11.78 -9.89 -15.90
CA PHE A 290 -10.44 -10.33 -16.32
C PHE A 290 -9.96 -11.52 -15.49
N TYR A 291 -10.23 -11.51 -14.18
CA TYR A 291 -9.75 -12.52 -13.24
C TYR A 291 -10.44 -13.87 -13.44
N GLY A 292 -11.68 -13.89 -13.93
CA GLY A 292 -12.41 -15.13 -14.19
C GLY A 292 -12.88 -15.85 -12.92
N PHE A 293 -13.21 -15.09 -11.87
CA PHE A 293 -13.94 -15.62 -10.72
C PHE A 293 -15.38 -16.00 -11.14
N ASP A 294 -15.92 -17.07 -10.55
CA ASP A 294 -17.32 -17.46 -10.73
C ASP A 294 -18.27 -16.47 -10.06
N ASP A 295 -17.83 -15.87 -8.94
CA ASP A 295 -18.59 -14.82 -8.27
C ASP A 295 -17.70 -13.79 -7.56
N ILE A 296 -18.22 -12.57 -7.42
CA ILE A 296 -17.55 -11.45 -6.75
C ILE A 296 -18.51 -10.85 -5.71
N TYR A 297 -18.11 -10.93 -4.44
CA TYR A 297 -18.86 -10.41 -3.30
C TYR A 297 -18.26 -9.09 -2.83
N GLY A 298 -19.00 -8.00 -3.06
CA GLY A 298 -18.67 -6.67 -2.54
C GLY A 298 -19.33 -6.37 -1.20
N ALA A 299 -19.05 -5.18 -0.68
CA ALA A 299 -19.58 -4.69 0.60
C ALA A 299 -21.11 -4.76 0.70
N ASP A 300 -21.80 -4.45 -0.40
CA ASP A 300 -23.26 -4.48 -0.50
C ASP A 300 -23.83 -5.89 -0.34
N ARG A 301 -23.16 -6.89 -0.93
CA ARG A 301 -23.56 -8.30 -0.85
C ARG A 301 -23.23 -8.94 0.48
N LEU A 302 -22.17 -8.50 1.16
CA LEU A 302 -21.83 -8.97 2.50
C LEU A 302 -22.88 -8.53 3.53
N ALA A 303 -23.62 -7.45 3.25
CA ALA A 303 -24.80 -7.01 4.02
C ALA A 303 -24.53 -6.88 5.53
N TYR A 304 -23.38 -6.31 5.90
CA TYR A 304 -23.01 -6.02 7.28
C TYR A 304 -24.00 -5.03 7.91
N ARG A 305 -24.43 -5.30 9.15
CA ARG A 305 -25.44 -4.50 9.88
C ARG A 305 -24.99 -4.07 11.28
N GLY A 306 -23.75 -4.38 11.64
CA GLY A 306 -23.17 -3.98 12.91
C GLY A 306 -22.56 -2.57 12.88
N PRO A 307 -21.84 -2.19 13.95
CA PRO A 307 -21.13 -0.91 14.02
C PRO A 307 -20.06 -0.76 12.94
N GLU A 308 -20.00 0.39 12.27
CA GLU A 308 -19.03 0.62 11.19
C GLU A 308 -17.63 0.98 11.72
N PHE A 309 -16.60 0.30 11.24
CA PHE A 309 -15.20 0.59 11.60
C PHE A 309 -14.41 1.17 10.43
N GLY A 310 -13.90 2.39 10.63
CA GLY A 310 -13.10 3.10 9.64
C GLY A 310 -13.83 3.33 8.31
N TRP A 311 -13.05 3.59 7.25
CA TRP A 311 -13.59 3.90 5.93
C TRP A 311 -14.38 2.74 5.31
N PHE A 312 -13.90 1.51 5.46
CA PHE A 312 -14.48 0.34 4.81
C PHE A 312 -15.64 -0.28 5.59
N ALA A 313 -15.83 0.10 6.86
CA ALA A 313 -16.92 -0.24 7.76
C ALA A 313 -17.00 -1.71 8.22
N ILE A 314 -16.68 -2.67 7.35
CA ILE A 314 -16.92 -4.10 7.58
C ILE A 314 -15.71 -4.73 8.29
N PRO A 315 -15.89 -5.36 9.47
CA PRO A 315 -14.81 -6.11 10.12
C PRO A 315 -14.39 -7.36 9.33
N ASP A 316 -13.10 -7.66 9.27
CA ASP A 316 -12.63 -8.87 8.57
C ASP A 316 -13.10 -10.18 9.23
N GLN A 317 -13.29 -10.20 10.56
CA GLN A 317 -13.92 -11.32 11.25
C GLN A 317 -15.34 -11.60 10.73
N TYR A 318 -16.16 -10.57 10.52
CA TYR A 318 -17.49 -10.72 9.92
C TYR A 318 -17.40 -11.25 8.49
N SER A 319 -16.42 -10.76 7.72
CA SER A 319 -16.20 -11.22 6.34
C SER A 319 -15.84 -12.71 6.30
N LEU A 320 -14.98 -13.19 7.21
CA LEU A 320 -14.64 -14.61 7.35
C LEU A 320 -15.87 -15.46 7.72
N ASP A 321 -16.68 -15.03 8.68
CA ASP A 321 -17.90 -15.75 9.08
C ASP A 321 -18.90 -15.86 7.91
N ARG A 322 -19.10 -14.76 7.18
CA ARG A 322 -20.04 -14.74 6.06
C ARG A 322 -19.63 -15.65 4.92
N LEU A 323 -18.33 -15.89 4.72
CA LEU A 323 -17.86 -16.84 3.70
C LEU A 323 -18.50 -18.22 3.89
N ASP A 324 -18.64 -18.66 5.14
CA ASP A 324 -19.24 -19.97 5.44
C ASP A 324 -20.71 -20.01 5.05
N ALA A 325 -21.46 -18.98 5.43
CA ALA A 325 -22.90 -18.91 5.14
C ALA A 325 -23.19 -18.89 3.63
N PHE A 326 -22.35 -18.24 2.83
CA PHE A 326 -22.59 -18.09 1.39
C PHE A 326 -22.02 -19.23 0.54
N GLU A 327 -20.86 -19.78 0.93
CA GLU A 327 -20.11 -20.71 0.10
C GLU A 327 -19.85 -22.05 0.77
N VAL A 328 -19.37 -22.06 2.01
CA VAL A 328 -18.91 -23.32 2.63
C VAL A 328 -20.08 -24.23 3.04
N ASN A 329 -21.19 -23.66 3.51
CA ASN A 329 -22.36 -24.40 3.96
C ASN A 329 -23.32 -24.79 2.82
N ARG A 330 -22.94 -24.57 1.55
CA ARG A 330 -23.75 -24.96 0.39
C ARG A 330 -23.80 -26.49 0.25
N PRO A 331 -24.98 -27.09 0.01
CA PRO A 331 -25.08 -28.52 -0.28
C PRO A 331 -24.31 -28.90 -1.55
N SER A 332 -23.64 -30.06 -1.54
CA SER A 332 -22.93 -30.62 -2.71
C SER A 332 -22.00 -29.62 -3.41
N ARG A 333 -21.26 -28.83 -2.63
CA ARG A 333 -20.35 -27.81 -3.16
C ARG A 333 -19.06 -28.40 -3.74
N GLN A 334 -18.49 -27.65 -4.68
CA GLN A 334 -17.12 -27.82 -5.16
C GLN A 334 -16.12 -27.34 -4.09
N PRO A 335 -14.85 -27.78 -4.14
CA PRO A 335 -13.80 -27.14 -3.36
C PRO A 335 -13.66 -25.67 -3.78
N LEU A 336 -13.31 -24.80 -2.83
CA LEU A 336 -13.29 -23.36 -3.02
C LEU A 336 -11.88 -22.84 -3.33
N PHE A 337 -11.78 -21.86 -4.22
CA PHE A 337 -10.65 -20.94 -4.27
C PHE A 337 -11.16 -19.55 -3.93
N VAL A 338 -10.78 -19.04 -2.76
CA VAL A 338 -11.25 -17.77 -2.22
C VAL A 338 -10.11 -16.77 -2.30
N PHE A 339 -10.33 -15.66 -3.01
CA PHE A 339 -9.44 -14.51 -2.97
C PHE A 339 -10.03 -13.45 -2.04
N PHE A 340 -9.37 -13.17 -0.92
CA PHE A 340 -9.86 -12.28 0.13
C PHE A 340 -8.84 -11.20 0.51
N PRO A 341 -8.95 -10.00 -0.07
CA PRO A 341 -8.28 -8.82 0.46
C PRO A 341 -9.03 -8.26 1.67
N THR A 342 -8.38 -8.30 2.82
CA THR A 342 -8.85 -7.73 4.10
C THR A 342 -8.79 -6.20 4.09
N ILE A 343 -9.35 -5.55 5.11
CA ILE A 343 -9.49 -4.08 5.16
C ILE A 343 -9.28 -3.45 6.55
N SER A 344 -9.27 -4.23 7.62
CA SER A 344 -9.27 -3.74 9.02
C SER A 344 -7.92 -3.14 9.42
N THR A 345 -6.86 -3.49 8.70
CA THR A 345 -5.50 -2.96 8.83
C THR A 345 -5.20 -1.80 7.88
N HIS A 346 -6.19 -1.24 7.19
CA HIS A 346 -5.98 -0.07 6.34
C HIS A 346 -5.65 1.19 7.17
N PHE A 347 -4.77 2.04 6.64
CA PHE A 347 -4.42 3.33 7.24
C PHE A 347 -5.69 4.19 7.47
N PRO A 348 -5.87 4.86 8.63
CA PRO A 348 -4.88 5.13 9.69
C PRO A 348 -4.90 4.10 10.85
N PHE A 349 -5.30 2.84 10.58
CA PHE A 349 -5.28 1.73 11.55
C PHE A 349 -6.23 1.94 12.74
N GLY A 350 -7.40 2.54 12.48
CA GLY A 350 -8.42 2.75 13.50
C GLY A 350 -9.71 3.37 12.95
N PRO A 351 -10.84 3.25 13.69
CA PRO A 351 -11.01 2.43 14.90
C PRO A 351 -10.91 0.94 14.58
N THR A 352 -10.18 0.18 15.40
CA THR A 352 -10.01 -1.28 15.24
C THR A 352 -11.23 -1.99 15.83
N PRO A 353 -11.87 -2.94 15.12
CA PRO A 353 -12.96 -3.72 15.68
C PRO A 353 -12.51 -4.52 16.92
N PRO A 354 -13.34 -4.67 17.96
CA PRO A 354 -13.11 -5.69 18.97
C PRO A 354 -13.18 -7.08 18.34
N TYR A 355 -12.40 -8.03 18.84
CA TYR A 355 -12.59 -9.44 18.49
C TYR A 355 -13.83 -9.99 19.21
N GLN A 356 -14.73 -10.64 18.49
CA GLN A 356 -15.92 -11.29 19.07
C GLN A 356 -15.69 -12.81 19.16
N PRO A 357 -15.41 -13.38 20.35
CA PRO A 357 -15.14 -14.82 20.47
C PRO A 357 -16.33 -15.72 20.12
N ASP A 358 -17.57 -15.25 20.29
CA ASP A 358 -18.77 -15.97 19.84
C ASP A 358 -19.09 -15.62 18.38
N TRP A 359 -18.58 -16.45 17.46
CA TRP A 359 -18.77 -16.28 16.02
C TRP A 359 -20.24 -16.16 15.60
N ARG A 360 -21.19 -16.76 16.34
CA ARG A 360 -22.62 -16.61 15.99
C ARG A 360 -23.11 -15.17 16.13
N ARG A 361 -22.55 -14.43 17.09
CA ARG A 361 -22.93 -13.04 17.39
C ARG A 361 -22.37 -12.04 16.41
N ILE A 362 -21.30 -12.35 15.66
CA ILE A 362 -20.66 -11.36 14.75
C ILE A 362 -21.63 -10.86 13.66
N THR A 363 -22.67 -11.63 13.37
CA THR A 363 -23.72 -11.29 12.39
C THR A 363 -24.87 -10.46 12.95
N ASP A 364 -24.92 -10.25 14.27
CA ASP A 364 -25.94 -9.45 14.93
C ASP A 364 -25.76 -7.95 14.63
N ARG A 365 -26.82 -7.17 14.83
CA ARG A 365 -26.76 -5.69 14.75
C ARG A 365 -25.90 -5.07 15.85
N HIS A 366 -25.77 -5.75 16.98
CA HIS A 366 -24.96 -5.32 18.12
C HIS A 366 -24.05 -6.49 18.54
N PRO A 367 -23.04 -6.79 17.71
CA PRO A 367 -22.21 -7.96 17.92
C PRO A 367 -21.21 -7.76 19.06
N TYR A 368 -21.00 -6.54 19.56
CA TYR A 368 -20.02 -6.22 20.60
C TYR A 368 -20.70 -5.68 21.85
N ASP A 369 -20.17 -6.05 23.02
CA ASP A 369 -20.69 -5.61 24.31
C ASP A 369 -19.80 -4.56 24.98
N GLY A 370 -20.45 -3.71 25.79
CA GLY A 370 -19.84 -3.03 26.91
C GLY A 370 -18.62 -2.16 26.57
N PRO A 371 -17.52 -2.25 27.34
CA PRO A 371 -16.43 -1.29 27.28
C PRO A 371 -15.53 -1.44 26.04
N ASP A 372 -15.56 -2.58 25.34
CA ASP A 372 -14.62 -2.86 24.25
C ASP A 372 -14.96 -2.05 22.99
N ILE A 373 -16.24 -2.02 22.63
CA ILE A 373 -16.73 -1.17 21.53
C ILE A 373 -16.57 0.31 21.84
N VAL A 374 -16.75 0.71 23.11
CA VAL A 374 -16.51 2.09 23.56
C VAL A 374 -15.02 2.44 23.40
N ARG A 375 -14.09 1.57 23.81
CA ARG A 375 -12.65 1.78 23.65
C ARG A 375 -12.24 1.85 22.17
N ALA A 376 -12.85 1.01 21.31
CA ALA A 376 -12.58 1.03 19.87
C ALA A 376 -12.86 2.41 19.26
N TYR A 377 -14.00 3.03 19.58
CA TYR A 377 -14.35 4.35 19.06
C TYR A 377 -13.74 5.53 19.81
N ALA A 378 -13.38 5.36 21.08
CA ALA A 378 -12.73 6.42 21.86
C ALA A 378 -11.26 6.65 21.46
N ARG A 379 -10.66 5.71 20.73
CA ARG A 379 -9.25 5.78 20.35
C ARG A 379 -9.07 6.55 19.06
N GLU A 380 -8.66 7.80 19.19
CA GLU A 380 -8.25 8.61 18.05
C GLU A 380 -6.87 8.17 17.52
N PRO A 381 -6.63 8.23 16.20
CA PRO A 381 -5.31 8.02 15.63
C PRO A 381 -4.29 9.00 16.21
N ASN A 382 -3.16 8.50 16.67
CA ASN A 382 -2.03 9.37 17.01
C ASN A 382 -1.35 9.81 15.71
N TRP A 383 -1.66 11.03 15.28
CA TRP A 383 -1.16 11.63 14.05
C TRP A 383 0.36 11.86 14.01
N THR A 384 1.05 11.64 15.13
CA THR A 384 2.51 11.75 15.24
C THR A 384 3.22 10.39 15.36
N ASP A 385 2.47 9.33 15.69
CA ASP A 385 2.99 7.96 15.77
C ASP A 385 1.86 6.95 15.50
N PHE A 386 1.83 6.41 14.29
CA PHE A 386 0.84 5.43 13.86
C PHE A 386 1.21 3.99 14.26
N GLY A 387 2.40 3.77 14.83
CA GLY A 387 2.92 2.44 15.17
C GLY A 387 2.00 1.63 16.09
N PRO A 388 1.52 2.18 17.22
CA PRO A 388 0.60 1.48 18.10
C PRO A 388 -0.71 1.06 17.41
N GLY A 389 -1.33 1.95 16.63
CA GLY A 389 -2.56 1.63 15.89
C GLY A 389 -2.34 0.51 14.87
N TYR A 390 -1.20 0.53 14.17
CA TYR A 390 -0.80 -0.54 13.26
C TYR A 390 -0.69 -1.90 13.96
N VAL A 391 -0.02 -1.94 15.11
CA VAL A 391 0.13 -3.17 15.93
C VAL A 391 -1.23 -3.70 16.39
N ASP A 392 -2.13 -2.82 16.83
CA ASP A 392 -3.47 -3.23 17.28
C ASP A 392 -4.32 -3.78 16.16
N ALA A 393 -4.34 -3.11 14.99
CA ALA A 393 -5.08 -3.57 13.83
C ALA A 393 -4.56 -4.93 13.32
N LEU A 394 -3.24 -5.10 13.24
CA LEU A 394 -2.64 -6.36 12.79
C LEU A 394 -2.83 -7.48 13.84
N SER A 395 -2.83 -7.14 15.14
CA SER A 395 -3.17 -8.08 16.21
C SER A 395 -4.61 -8.57 16.11
N TYR A 396 -5.54 -7.68 15.75
CA TYR A 396 -6.93 -8.03 15.49
C TYR A 396 -7.06 -9.01 14.31
N ASP A 397 -6.37 -8.76 13.20
CA ASP A 397 -6.41 -9.65 12.03
C ASP A 397 -5.82 -11.03 12.35
N PHE A 398 -4.66 -11.09 13.02
CA PHE A 398 -4.11 -12.38 13.49
C PHE A 398 -5.04 -13.11 14.43
N THR A 399 -5.69 -12.40 15.35
CA THR A 399 -6.66 -13.00 16.28
C THR A 399 -7.91 -13.50 15.53
N SER A 400 -8.39 -12.76 14.54
CA SER A 400 -9.55 -13.13 13.73
C SER A 400 -9.27 -14.37 12.87
N ILE A 401 -8.10 -14.42 12.23
CA ILE A 401 -7.67 -15.58 11.44
C ILE A 401 -7.42 -16.78 12.35
N ALA A 402 -6.78 -16.60 13.51
CA ALA A 402 -6.60 -17.67 14.50
C ALA A 402 -7.94 -18.26 14.95
N GLY A 403 -8.92 -17.39 15.25
CA GLY A 403 -10.28 -17.80 15.59
C GLY A 403 -10.94 -18.61 14.47
N TYR A 404 -10.79 -18.17 13.22
CA TYR A 404 -11.35 -18.88 12.06
C TYR A 404 -10.68 -20.25 11.83
N VAL A 405 -9.36 -20.34 11.98
CA VAL A 405 -8.62 -21.61 11.90
C VAL A 405 -9.09 -22.58 12.98
N GLY A 406 -9.23 -22.12 14.22
CA GLY A 406 -9.71 -22.94 15.33
C GLY A 406 -11.16 -23.40 15.15
N ALA A 407 -12.06 -22.51 14.71
CA ALA A 407 -13.46 -22.83 14.44
C ALA A 407 -13.65 -23.86 13.30
N HIS A 408 -12.64 -24.03 12.45
CA HIS A 408 -12.67 -24.89 11.27
C HIS A 408 -11.53 -25.91 11.26
N ALA A 409 -11.13 -26.39 12.44
CA ALA A 409 -10.06 -27.37 12.60
C ALA A 409 -10.34 -28.71 11.89
N ASP A 410 -11.62 -29.07 11.74
CA ASP A 410 -12.09 -30.29 11.08
C ASP A 410 -12.04 -30.23 9.54
N ARG A 411 -11.87 -29.03 8.97
CA ARG A 411 -11.87 -28.83 7.52
C ARG A 411 -10.49 -29.01 6.90
N ASP A 412 -10.45 -29.58 5.71
CA ASP A 412 -9.22 -29.62 4.90
C ASP A 412 -9.08 -28.30 4.11
N THR A 413 -8.15 -27.46 4.55
CA THR A 413 -7.91 -26.15 3.94
C THR A 413 -6.43 -25.88 3.74
N VAL A 414 -6.10 -25.21 2.64
CA VAL A 414 -4.80 -24.57 2.41
C VAL A 414 -5.00 -23.07 2.48
N MET A 415 -4.50 -22.44 3.54
CA MET A 415 -4.62 -21.01 3.75
C MET A 415 -3.28 -20.33 3.43
N ILE A 416 -3.30 -19.37 2.51
CA ILE A 416 -2.17 -18.54 2.11
C ILE A 416 -2.45 -17.14 2.65
N VAL A 417 -1.74 -16.74 3.69
CA VAL A 417 -1.85 -15.42 4.32
C VAL A 417 -0.63 -14.61 3.93
N LEU A 418 -0.81 -13.50 3.22
CA LEU A 418 0.32 -12.65 2.80
C LEU A 418 0.00 -11.18 2.91
N GLY A 419 1.04 -10.36 3.00
CA GLY A 419 0.90 -8.93 2.81
C GLY A 419 0.74 -8.52 1.36
N ASP A 420 0.00 -7.46 1.12
CA ASP A 420 -0.03 -6.75 -0.16
C ASP A 420 1.15 -5.77 -0.30
N HIS A 421 1.45 -5.01 0.75
CA HIS A 421 2.55 -4.05 0.82
C HIS A 421 2.90 -3.68 2.27
N GLN A 422 4.02 -2.98 2.46
CA GLN A 422 4.32 -2.31 3.73
C GLN A 422 3.25 -1.26 4.07
N PRO A 423 3.01 -0.98 5.37
CA PRO A 423 2.28 0.23 5.73
C PRO A 423 3.06 1.47 5.26
N PRO A 424 2.42 2.66 5.19
CA PRO A 424 3.09 3.90 4.79
C PRO A 424 4.38 4.15 5.58
N ALA A 425 5.34 4.89 5.02
CA ALA A 425 6.62 5.18 5.68
C ALA A 425 6.48 5.93 7.01
N ALA A 426 5.35 6.60 7.25
CA ALA A 426 5.01 7.12 8.57
C ALA A 426 4.99 6.01 9.67
N VAL A 427 4.78 4.74 9.27
CA VAL A 427 4.87 3.55 10.12
C VAL A 427 6.15 2.77 9.85
N SER A 428 6.45 2.46 8.59
CA SER A 428 7.54 1.55 8.22
C SER A 428 8.92 2.23 8.20
N GLY A 429 8.97 3.54 7.96
CA GLY A 429 10.17 4.34 7.78
C GLY A 429 10.52 4.52 6.31
N GLU A 430 11.15 5.65 5.99
CA GLU A 430 11.48 6.08 4.61
C GLU A 430 12.34 5.07 3.82
N HIS A 431 13.12 4.24 4.52
CA HIS A 431 14.04 3.26 3.92
C HIS A 431 13.66 1.81 4.22
N ALA A 432 12.41 1.55 4.58
CA ALA A 432 11.93 0.18 4.78
C ALA A 432 12.04 -0.62 3.46
N SER A 433 12.33 -1.92 3.57
CA SER A 433 12.31 -2.80 2.40
C SER A 433 10.89 -2.94 1.86
N TRP A 434 10.74 -3.33 0.60
CA TRP A 434 9.43 -3.61 -0.01
C TRP A 434 8.97 -5.05 0.24
N ASP A 435 9.63 -5.74 1.18
CA ASP A 435 9.31 -7.12 1.51
C ASP A 435 8.00 -7.19 2.29
N VAL A 436 7.19 -8.18 1.94
CA VAL A 436 5.98 -8.58 2.65
C VAL A 436 6.07 -10.06 3.01
N PRO A 437 5.61 -10.45 4.20
CA PRO A 437 5.57 -11.86 4.60
C PRO A 437 4.49 -12.61 3.81
N VAL A 438 4.73 -13.91 3.60
CA VAL A 438 3.76 -14.89 3.15
C VAL A 438 3.84 -16.11 4.05
N HIS A 439 2.69 -16.62 4.47
CA HIS A 439 2.51 -17.81 5.29
C HIS A 439 1.60 -18.79 4.55
N VAL A 440 2.00 -20.04 4.43
CA VAL A 440 1.15 -21.12 3.92
C VAL A 440 0.89 -22.10 5.05
N ILE A 441 -0.39 -22.31 5.36
CA ILE A 441 -0.89 -23.10 6.49
C ILE A 441 -1.73 -24.24 5.94
N ALA A 442 -1.36 -25.48 6.26
CA ALA A 442 -2.07 -26.67 5.80
C ALA A 442 -1.77 -27.90 6.68
N SER A 443 -2.64 -28.90 6.63
CA SER A 443 -2.37 -30.27 7.12
C SER A 443 -1.61 -31.12 6.08
N ARG A 444 -1.49 -30.61 4.84
CA ARG A 444 -0.90 -31.30 3.69
C ARG A 444 0.62 -31.13 3.65
N MET A 445 1.33 -31.96 4.42
CA MET A 445 2.79 -31.89 4.56
C MET A 445 3.56 -31.91 3.23
N ALA A 446 3.09 -32.68 2.25
CA ALA A 446 3.75 -32.76 0.95
C ALA A 446 3.72 -31.45 0.15
N VAL A 447 2.76 -30.56 0.42
CA VAL A 447 2.72 -29.18 -0.13
C VAL A 447 3.74 -28.30 0.61
N LEU A 448 3.73 -28.36 1.94
CA LEU A 448 4.64 -27.57 2.78
C LEU A 448 6.11 -27.92 2.53
N ASP A 449 6.43 -29.21 2.39
CA ASP A 449 7.79 -29.66 2.09
C ASP A 449 8.27 -29.20 0.71
N ARG A 450 7.37 -29.14 -0.27
CA ARG A 450 7.70 -28.61 -1.61
C ARG A 450 7.95 -27.10 -1.57
N LEU A 451 7.18 -26.36 -0.77
CA LEU A 451 7.44 -24.93 -0.53
C LEU A 451 8.75 -24.70 0.23
N VAL A 452 9.12 -25.56 1.18
CA VAL A 452 10.45 -25.52 1.80
C VAL A 452 11.55 -25.71 0.74
N GLY A 453 11.32 -26.57 -0.26
CA GLY A 453 12.19 -26.70 -1.43
C GLY A 453 12.34 -25.41 -2.26
N HIS A 454 11.31 -24.54 -2.28
CA HIS A 454 11.36 -23.21 -2.89
C HIS A 454 11.97 -22.13 -1.97
N GLY A 455 12.42 -22.49 -0.77
CA GLY A 455 13.09 -21.59 0.18
C GLY A 455 12.22 -21.10 1.35
N PHE A 456 10.95 -21.51 1.43
CA PHE A 456 10.12 -21.23 2.61
C PHE A 456 10.71 -21.89 3.86
N GLN A 457 10.44 -21.31 5.02
CA GLN A 457 10.92 -21.77 6.32
C GLN A 457 9.75 -22.28 7.16
N ARG A 458 9.93 -23.34 7.95
CA ARG A 458 8.86 -23.82 8.84
C ARG A 458 8.54 -22.80 9.94
N GLY A 459 7.27 -22.72 10.31
CA GLY A 459 6.75 -21.79 11.31
C GLY A 459 6.27 -20.46 10.70
N LEU A 460 5.80 -19.54 11.56
CA LEU A 460 5.27 -18.22 11.17
C LEU A 460 6.32 -17.11 11.06
N THR A 461 7.61 -17.44 11.19
CA THR A 461 8.69 -16.46 11.14
C THR A 461 9.45 -16.58 9.80
N PRO A 462 9.19 -15.68 8.84
CA PRO A 462 9.91 -15.66 7.57
C PRO A 462 11.38 -15.29 7.77
N ARG A 463 12.24 -15.68 6.81
CA ARG A 463 13.66 -15.32 6.80
C ARG A 463 14.04 -14.61 5.50
N ARG A 464 15.10 -13.81 5.58
CA ARG A 464 15.75 -13.18 4.42
C ARG A 464 16.78 -14.11 3.78
N PRO A 465 17.11 -13.93 2.48
CA PRO A 465 16.54 -12.93 1.56
C PRO A 465 15.09 -13.25 1.17
N SER A 466 14.37 -12.28 0.59
CA SER A 466 13.07 -12.55 -0.02
C SER A 466 13.23 -13.50 -1.22
N LEU A 467 12.22 -14.33 -1.47
CA LEU A 467 12.25 -15.35 -2.54
C LEU A 467 12.23 -14.76 -3.95
N GLY A 468 11.88 -13.47 -4.06
CA GLY A 468 11.78 -12.75 -5.32
C GLY A 468 10.62 -11.76 -5.30
N ARG A 469 10.29 -11.25 -6.48
CA ARG A 469 9.15 -10.34 -6.69
C ARG A 469 7.85 -11.11 -6.55
N MET A 470 6.82 -10.48 -5.98
CA MET A 470 5.54 -11.13 -5.63
C MET A 470 4.91 -11.96 -6.77
N HIS A 471 5.00 -11.53 -8.02
CA HIS A 471 4.44 -12.29 -9.16
C HIS A 471 5.07 -13.68 -9.34
N THR A 472 6.31 -13.90 -8.88
CA THR A 472 6.99 -15.21 -8.95
C THR A 472 6.48 -16.19 -7.90
N LEU A 473 5.70 -15.73 -6.92
CA LEU A 473 5.08 -16.60 -5.93
C LEU A 473 4.03 -17.52 -6.57
N LEU A 474 3.33 -17.07 -7.61
CA LEU A 474 2.33 -17.88 -8.30
C LEU A 474 2.89 -19.19 -8.86
N PRO A 475 3.95 -19.20 -9.70
CA PRO A 475 4.51 -20.46 -10.19
C PRO A 475 5.06 -21.35 -9.06
N MET A 476 5.60 -20.79 -7.97
CA MET A 476 6.04 -21.57 -6.80
C MET A 476 4.85 -22.28 -6.12
N LEU A 477 3.73 -21.57 -5.93
CA LEU A 477 2.50 -22.15 -5.38
C LEU A 477 1.92 -23.23 -6.30
N LEU A 478 1.83 -22.96 -7.60
CA LEU A 478 1.31 -23.93 -8.57
C LEU A 478 2.17 -25.20 -8.65
N ASP A 479 3.50 -25.07 -8.55
CA ASP A 479 4.41 -26.21 -8.44
C ASP A 479 4.19 -27.00 -7.14
N ALA A 480 4.06 -26.31 -6.01
CA ALA A 480 3.79 -26.95 -4.72
C ALA A 480 2.44 -27.68 -4.67
N PHE A 481 1.46 -27.20 -5.44
CA PHE A 481 0.11 -27.76 -5.49
C PHE A 481 -0.04 -28.93 -6.48
N GLY A 482 0.90 -29.12 -7.40
CA GLY A 482 0.79 -30.13 -8.45
C GLY A 482 1.83 -31.26 -8.37
N ASP A 483 1.60 -32.31 -9.16
CA ASP A 483 2.54 -33.41 -9.37
C ASP A 483 3.25 -33.39 -10.72
N SER A 484 2.84 -32.46 -11.59
CA SER A 484 3.46 -32.27 -12.90
C SER A 484 4.96 -31.97 -12.70
N ARG A 485 5.82 -32.94 -13.05
CA ARG A 485 7.23 -32.65 -13.32
C ARG A 485 7.27 -31.77 -14.57
N PRO A 486 8.16 -30.77 -14.63
CA PRO A 486 8.31 -29.90 -15.79
C PRO A 486 8.52 -30.68 -17.09
#